data_AF-A0A964JT19-F1
#
_entry.id   AF-A0A964JT19-F1
#
_cell.length_a   1.000
_cell.length_b   1.000
_cell.length_c   1.000
_cell.angle_alpha   90.00
_cell.angle_beta   90.00
_cell.angle_gamma   90.00
#
_symmetry.space_group_name_H-M   'P 1'
#
loop_
_entity.id
_entity.type
_entity.pdbx_description
1 polymer ?
#
loop_
_entity_poly.entity_id
_entity_poly.type
_entity_poly.pdbx_seq_one_letter_code
_entity_poly.pdbx_strand_id
1 'polypeptide(L)'
;MAKQVQGIPADAVGIQVPAGRIAVGRGRWQTVLVARDKPMVYRLHATNSLVVEVDGAARTIRVEAGASLDVLAKRIRVRAAGAAQTAHGWYVLIS
;
A
#
# COMPACT_ATOMS: atom_id res chain seq x y z
N MET A 1 -4.34 -28.09 2.83
CA MET A 1 -3.19 -27.24 2.42
C MET A 1 -3.26 -25.96 3.23
N ALA A 2 -2.41 -25.80 4.24
CA ALA A 2 -2.36 -24.58 5.04
C ALA A 2 -1.78 -23.45 4.17
N LYS A 3 -2.58 -22.42 3.91
CA LYS A 3 -2.14 -21.20 3.25
C LYS A 3 -1.05 -20.61 4.13
N GLN A 4 0.21 -20.70 3.69
CA GLN A 4 1.34 -20.08 4.36
C GLN A 4 0.99 -18.60 4.55
N VAL A 5 0.71 -18.20 5.79
CA VAL A 5 0.70 -16.78 6.16
C VAL A 5 2.16 -16.39 6.01
N GLN A 6 2.54 -15.88 4.83
CA GLN A 6 3.84 -15.27 4.63
C GLN A 6 3.97 -14.22 5.74
N GLY A 7 4.84 -14.50 6.71
CA GLY A 7 5.07 -13.61 7.83
C GLY A 7 5.47 -12.24 7.29
N ILE A 8 5.06 -11.18 8.00
CA ILE A 8 5.49 -9.83 7.71
C ILE A 8 7.04 -9.83 7.75
N PRO A 9 7.74 -9.39 6.68
CA PRO A 9 9.20 -9.33 6.69
C PRO A 9 9.72 -8.52 7.89
N ALA A 10 10.86 -8.92 8.47
CA ALA A 10 11.38 -8.32 9.69
C ALA A 10 11.70 -6.82 9.54
N ASP A 11 12.02 -6.40 8.32
CA ASP A 11 12.36 -5.04 7.90
C ASP A 11 11.17 -4.30 7.24
N ALA A 12 9.97 -4.88 7.29
CA ALA A 12 8.79 -4.25 6.70
C ALA A 12 8.25 -3.10 7.58
N VAL A 13 7.71 -2.08 6.92
CA VAL A 13 7.03 -0.95 7.56
C VAL A 13 5.53 -1.13 7.42
N GLY A 14 4.81 -1.06 8.54
CA GLY A 14 3.36 -1.21 8.60
C GLY A 14 2.60 -0.06 7.93
N ILE A 15 1.51 -0.40 7.25
CA ILE A 15 0.56 0.53 6.66
C ILE A 15 -0.76 0.43 7.42
N GLN A 16 -1.27 1.56 7.89
CA GLN A 16 -2.60 1.69 8.46
C GLN A 16 -3.25 2.99 7.97
N VAL A 17 -4.29 2.87 7.15
CA VAL A 17 -4.96 4.02 6.52
C VAL A 17 -6.46 3.93 6.78
N PRO A 18 -7.07 4.89 7.49
CA PRO A 18 -8.51 4.92 7.67
C PRO A 18 -9.23 5.05 6.33
N ALA A 19 -10.29 4.25 6.12
CA ALA A 19 -11.23 4.56 5.06
C ALA A 19 -12.00 5.81 5.49
N GLY A 20 -11.97 6.85 4.64
CA GLY A 20 -12.69 8.08 4.92
C GLY A 20 -14.16 7.78 5.19
N ARG A 21 -14.68 8.24 6.33
CA ARG A 21 -16.09 8.11 6.70
C ARG A 21 -16.90 8.99 5.74
N ILE A 22 -17.44 8.36 4.70
CA ILE A 22 -18.51 8.80 3.79
C ILE A 22 -18.74 10.32 3.73
N ALA A 23 -18.05 10.96 2.78
CA ALA A 23 -18.62 11.97 1.91
C ALA A 23 -17.98 11.76 0.54
N VAL A 24 -18.81 11.33 -0.42
CA VAL A 24 -18.61 11.31 -1.88
C VAL A 24 -17.18 11.59 -2.36
N GLY A 25 -16.46 10.53 -2.76
CA GLY A 25 -15.46 10.61 -3.82
C GLY A 25 -14.00 10.90 -3.46
N ARG A 26 -13.64 11.25 -2.22
CA ARG A 26 -12.24 11.57 -1.85
C ARG A 26 -11.73 10.74 -0.67
N GLY A 27 -11.44 9.46 -0.91
CA GLY A 27 -10.64 8.67 0.04
C GLY A 27 -9.31 9.39 0.34
N ARG A 28 -8.99 9.58 1.62
CA ARG A 28 -7.78 10.30 2.06
C ARG A 28 -6.54 9.50 1.65
N TRP A 29 -5.74 10.08 0.77
CA TRP A 29 -4.43 9.56 0.43
C TRP A 29 -3.45 9.81 1.57
N GLN A 30 -2.71 8.79 1.97
CA GLN A 30 -1.62 8.85 2.93
C GLN A 30 -0.32 8.54 2.24
N THR A 31 0.68 9.41 2.41
CA THR A 31 2.06 9.12 1.99
C THR A 31 2.65 8.14 2.98
N VAL A 32 3.06 6.96 2.49
CA VAL A 32 3.70 5.92 3.31
C VAL A 32 5.20 5.81 3.04
N LEU A 33 5.65 6.28 1.88
CA LEU A 33 7.06 6.31 1.53
C LEU A 33 7.41 7.61 0.81
N VAL A 34 8.55 8.20 1.19
CA VAL A 34 9.32 9.16 0.40
C VAL A 34 10.80 8.76 0.49
N ALA A 35 11.35 8.19 -0.58
CA ALA A 35 12.77 7.88 -0.69
C ALA A 35 13.58 9.16 -0.91
N ARG A 36 14.72 9.29 -0.21
CA ARG A 36 15.56 10.50 -0.26
C ARG A 36 16.33 10.63 -1.57
N ASP A 37 16.85 9.52 -2.08
CA ASP A 37 17.83 9.53 -3.17
C ASP A 37 17.19 9.16 -4.52
N LYS A 38 17.54 7.98 -5.06
CA LYS A 38 17.03 7.42 -6.31
C LYS A 38 15.78 6.57 -6.07
N PRO A 39 14.92 6.38 -7.07
CA PRO A 39 13.84 5.39 -7.01
C PRO A 39 14.41 4.00 -6.70
N MET A 40 13.73 3.27 -5.84
CA MET A 40 14.09 1.91 -5.41
C MET A 40 12.91 0.97 -5.61
N VAL A 41 13.15 -0.35 -5.56
CA VAL A 41 12.07 -1.32 -5.72
C VAL A 41 11.49 -1.68 -4.36
N TYR A 42 10.20 -1.43 -4.20
CA TYR A 42 9.46 -1.75 -2.99
C TYR A 42 8.41 -2.81 -3.28
N ARG A 43 8.31 -3.79 -2.40
CA ARG A 43 7.18 -4.71 -2.35
C ARG A 43 6.16 -4.18 -1.35
N LEU A 44 4.93 -3.98 -1.79
CA LEU A 44 3.79 -3.68 -0.95
C LEU A 44 2.92 -4.91 -0.82
N HIS A 45 2.43 -5.17 0.38
CA HIS A 45 1.43 -6.21 0.64
C HIS A 45 0.20 -5.58 1.26
N ALA A 46 -0.97 -5.96 0.73
CA ALA A 46 -2.25 -5.49 1.19
C ALA A 46 -2.88 -6.56 2.08
N THR A 47 -2.95 -6.35 3.39
CA THR A 47 -3.68 -7.28 4.28
C THR A 47 -5.18 -7.24 3.98
N ASN A 48 -5.69 -6.06 3.66
CA ASN A 48 -6.98 -5.84 3.00
C ASN A 48 -6.79 -4.86 1.83
N SER A 49 -7.78 -4.74 0.95
CA SER A 49 -7.58 -4.06 -0.34
C SER A 49 -7.13 -2.60 -0.19
N LEU A 50 -6.11 -2.22 -0.96
CA LEU A 50 -5.51 -0.87 -1.01
C LEU A 50 -5.55 -0.32 -2.45
N VAL A 51 -5.62 1.00 -2.58
CA VAL A 51 -5.28 1.70 -3.82
C VAL A 51 -3.94 2.39 -3.63
N VAL A 52 -3.02 2.18 -4.58
CA VAL A 52 -1.65 2.67 -4.56
C VAL A 52 -1.47 3.71 -5.68
N GLU A 53 -0.87 4.84 -5.33
CA GLU A 53 -0.36 5.87 -6.24
C GLU A 53 1.17 5.87 -6.11
N VAL A 54 1.86 5.73 -7.25
CA VAL A 54 3.31 5.71 -7.33
C VAL A 54 3.77 7.01 -7.98
N ASP A 55 4.69 7.74 -7.33
CA ASP A 55 5.34 8.93 -7.87
C ASP A 55 4.40 10.05 -8.37
N GLY A 56 3.16 10.09 -7.90
CA GLY A 56 2.16 11.05 -8.41
C GLY A 56 1.60 10.71 -9.79
N ALA A 57 1.73 9.45 -10.22
CA ALA A 57 1.19 8.96 -11.48
C ALA A 57 -0.34 9.15 -11.55
N ALA A 58 -0.83 9.52 -12.74
CA ALA A 58 -2.26 9.72 -12.99
C ALA A 58 -3.08 8.42 -12.83
N ARG A 59 -2.48 7.26 -13.11
CA ARG A 59 -3.12 5.95 -12.96
C ARG A 59 -2.76 5.35 -11.61
N THR A 60 -3.79 4.90 -10.89
CA THR A 60 -3.65 4.21 -9.61
C THR A 60 -3.75 2.70 -9.79
N ILE A 61 -3.12 1.95 -8.89
CA ILE A 61 -3.09 0.48 -8.91
C ILE A 61 -3.91 -0.01 -7.72
N ARG A 62 -4.91 -0.85 -7.98
CA ARG A 62 -5.66 -1.52 -6.92
C ARG A 62 -4.94 -2.83 -6.56
N VAL A 63 -4.63 -3.00 -5.28
CA VAL A 63 -4.02 -4.21 -4.73
C VAL A 63 -5.08 -4.89 -3.87
N GLU A 64 -5.48 -6.10 -4.26
CA GLU A 64 -6.52 -6.84 -3.54
C GLU A 64 -6.02 -7.40 -2.21
N ALA A 65 -6.94 -7.72 -1.31
CA ALA A 65 -6.64 -8.33 -0.03
C ALA A 65 -5.80 -9.62 -0.18
N GLY A 66 -4.70 -9.70 0.56
CA GLY A 66 -3.72 -10.78 0.53
C GLY A 66 -2.78 -10.75 -0.68
N ALA A 67 -2.86 -9.76 -1.56
CA ALA A 67 -1.97 -9.63 -2.71
C ALA A 67 -0.76 -8.74 -2.41
N SER A 68 0.30 -8.95 -3.20
CA SER A 68 1.50 -8.13 -3.19
C SER A 68 1.71 -7.44 -4.53
N LEU A 69 2.35 -6.27 -4.50
CA LEU A 69 2.67 -5.44 -5.66
C LEU A 69 4.12 -4.95 -5.52
N ASP A 70 4.95 -5.20 -6.53
CA ASP A 70 6.30 -4.66 -6.61
C ASP A 70 6.28 -3.40 -7.48
N VAL A 71 6.86 -2.29 -6.97
CA VAL A 71 6.92 -1.01 -7.68
C VAL A 71 8.31 -0.39 -7.57
N LEU A 72 8.82 0.12 -8.68
CA LEU A 72 9.90 1.09 -8.67
C LEU A 72 9.31 2.45 -8.28
N ALA A 73 9.72 3.02 -7.15
CA ALA A 73 9.12 4.24 -6.63
C ALA A 73 10.13 5.14 -5.91
N LYS A 74 9.94 6.46 -6.02
CA LYS A 74 10.51 7.45 -5.09
C LYS A 74 9.50 7.89 -4.02
N ARG A 75 8.22 7.83 -4.32
CA ARG A 75 7.12 8.18 -3.42
C ARG A 75 5.96 7.21 -3.61
N ILE A 76 5.42 6.72 -2.51
CA ILE A 76 4.21 5.88 -2.51
C ILE A 76 3.16 6.53 -1.63
N ARG A 77 1.97 6.66 -2.21
CA ARG A 77 0.76 7.04 -1.48
C ARG A 77 -0.25 5.91 -1.56
N VAL A 78 -1.00 5.72 -0.50
CA VAL A 78 -2.02 4.68 -0.39
C VAL A 78 -3.32 5.26 0.13
N ARG A 79 -4.43 4.61 -0.21
CA ARG A 79 -5.73 4.81 0.42
C ARG A 79 -6.45 3.47 0.52
N ALA A 80 -7.42 3.39 1.43
CA ALA A 80 -8.26 2.21 1.54
C ALA A 80 -9.05 1.95 0.23
N ALA A 81 -9.13 0.69 -0.19
CA ALA A 81 -10.01 0.26 -1.27
C ALA A 81 -11.17 -0.56 -0.67
N GLY A 82 -12.39 -0.03 -0.73
CA GLY A 82 -13.61 -0.75 -0.34
C GLY A 82 -14.21 -0.34 1.00
N ALA A 83 -15.07 -1.21 1.55
CA ALA A 83 -15.97 -0.90 2.67
C ALA A 83 -15.33 -1.08 4.07
N ALA A 84 -14.12 -1.63 4.15
CA ALA A 84 -13.41 -1.76 5.43
C ALA A 84 -13.13 -0.36 6.01
N GLN A 85 -13.37 -0.17 7.31
CA GLN A 85 -13.16 1.13 7.97
C GLN A 85 -11.69 1.55 8.02
N THR A 86 -10.76 0.62 7.89
CA THR A 86 -9.32 0.89 7.87
C THR A 86 -8.65 -0.14 6.97
N ALA A 87 -7.77 0.33 6.09
CA ALA A 87 -6.92 -0.51 5.30
C ALA A 87 -5.57 -0.74 5.97
N HIS A 88 -5.07 -1.97 5.88
CA HIS A 88 -3.85 -2.47 6.50
C HIS A 88 -2.97 -3.13 5.45
N GLY A 89 -1.67 -3.05 5.68
CA GLY A 89 -0.68 -3.69 4.84
C GLY A 89 0.71 -3.46 5.38
N TRP A 90 1.70 -3.69 4.54
CA TRP A 90 3.09 -3.34 4.81
C TRP A 90 3.81 -3.08 3.50
N TYR A 91 4.95 -2.40 3.57
CA TYR A 91 5.88 -2.34 2.46
C TYR A 91 7.30 -2.65 2.94
N VAL A 92 8.13 -3.15 2.04
CA VAL A 92 9.54 -3.46 2.30
C VAL A 92 10.38 -3.09 1.08
N LEU A 93 11.59 -2.61 1.32
CA LEU A 93 12.59 -2.37 0.28
C LEU A 93 13.16 -3.72 -0.18
N ILE A 94 13.17 -4.00 -1.48
CA ILE A 94 13.71 -5.26 -2.03
C ILE A 94 14.87 -5.07 -3.01
N SER A 95 15.21 -3.83 -3.39
CA SER A 95 16.41 -3.47 -4.14
C SER A 95 16.73 -1.98 -4.08
#